data_AF-A0A158GBY1-F1
#
_entry.id   AF-A0A158GBY1-F1
#
_cell.length_a   1.000
_cell.length_b   1.000
_cell.length_c   1.000
_cell.angle_alpha   90.00
_cell.angle_beta   90.00
_cell.angle_gamma   90.00
#
_symmetry.space_group_name_H-M   'P 1'
#
loop_
_entity.id
_entity.type
_entity.pdbx_description
1 polymer ?
#
loop_
_entity_poly.entity_id
_entity_poly.type
_entity_poly.pdbx_seq_one_letter_code
_entity_poly.pdbx_strand_id
1 'polypeptide(L)'
;MRVRTSARQAFAKDRLAYSVKISRMSFIDARRVLLGRRLLILSTAGILVAPPLVALVMRKRQLFQYDDDLRVPDEKIAALLNGEQLVPPPPLPPDVFATREVEQVRPALKDASRDWNLLDADFRTRLLLVYKIMREQHGYEMALLEGYRSPERQNRLALMGSNITNAGAFQSYHQYGLAADNAFLQNGKIVISEKDAWAMRGYQLYGETAESVGLTWGGRWKMMDLGHVEYHKPGFKIGQPH
;
A
#
# COMPACT_ATOMS: atom_id res chain seq x y z
N MET A 1 -70.11 -17.45 -60.35
CA MET A 1 -68.73 -17.31 -59.82
C MET A 1 -68.72 -16.31 -58.63
N ARG A 2 -69.26 -16.68 -57.46
CA ARG A 2 -69.23 -15.80 -56.25
C ARG A 2 -69.06 -16.54 -54.91
N VAL A 3 -68.88 -17.87 -54.93
CA VAL A 3 -68.84 -18.70 -53.71
C VAL A 3 -67.41 -19.06 -53.26
N ARG A 4 -66.39 -18.92 -54.13
CA ARG A 4 -65.00 -19.32 -53.79
C ARG A 4 -64.17 -18.25 -53.07
N THR A 5 -64.58 -16.98 -53.08
CA THR A 5 -63.83 -15.87 -52.47
C THR A 5 -64.12 -15.68 -50.98
N SER A 6 -65.31 -16.03 -50.48
CA SER A 6 -65.65 -15.89 -49.06
C SER A 6 -64.94 -16.90 -48.16
N ALA A 7 -64.78 -18.14 -48.62
CA ALA A 7 -64.13 -19.20 -47.84
C ALA A 7 -62.64 -18.87 -47.58
N ARG A 8 -61.89 -18.41 -48.60
CA ARG A 8 -60.46 -18.04 -48.44
C ARG A 8 -60.25 -16.86 -47.48
N GLN A 9 -61.18 -15.91 -47.43
CA GLN A 9 -61.12 -14.79 -46.50
C GLN A 9 -61.45 -15.20 -45.05
N ALA A 10 -62.39 -16.14 -44.85
CA ALA A 10 -62.71 -16.68 -43.54
C ALA A 10 -61.53 -17.48 -42.95
N PHE A 11 -60.91 -18.37 -43.74
CA PHE A 11 -59.74 -19.15 -43.32
C PHE A 11 -58.51 -18.29 -42.97
N ALA A 12 -58.31 -17.16 -43.66
CA ALA A 12 -57.21 -16.23 -43.36
C ALA A 12 -57.44 -15.45 -42.05
N LYS A 13 -58.68 -15.05 -41.77
CA LYS A 13 -59.06 -14.39 -40.51
C LYS A 13 -58.91 -15.32 -39.32
N ASP A 14 -59.29 -16.59 -39.46
CA ASP A 14 -59.15 -17.58 -38.39
C ASP A 14 -57.69 -17.90 -38.06
N ARG A 15 -56.80 -17.97 -39.08
CA ARG A 15 -55.36 -18.14 -38.85
C ARG A 15 -54.72 -16.93 -38.15
N LEU A 16 -55.08 -15.70 -38.53
CA LEU A 16 -54.59 -14.50 -37.86
C LEU A 16 -55.09 -14.42 -36.40
N ALA A 17 -56.37 -14.74 -36.16
CA ALA A 17 -56.92 -14.79 -34.82
C ALA A 17 -56.24 -15.85 -33.95
N TYR A 18 -55.91 -17.02 -34.51
CA TYR A 18 -55.19 -18.09 -33.81
C TYR A 18 -53.74 -17.69 -33.47
N SER A 19 -53.00 -17.10 -34.42
CA SER A 19 -51.63 -16.61 -34.19
C SER A 19 -51.56 -15.46 -33.16
N VAL A 20 -52.55 -14.56 -33.14
CA VAL A 20 -52.64 -13.49 -32.12
C VAL A 20 -52.98 -14.06 -30.74
N LYS A 21 -53.75 -15.15 -30.67
CA LYS A 21 -54.10 -15.80 -29.41
C LYS A 21 -52.90 -16.54 -28.80
N ILE A 22 -52.11 -17.24 -29.63
CA ILE A 22 -50.88 -17.90 -29.21
C ILE A 22 -49.84 -16.88 -28.72
N SER A 23 -49.59 -15.79 -29.46
CA SER A 23 -48.63 -14.78 -29.02
C SER A 23 -49.06 -14.12 -27.70
N ARG A 24 -50.35 -13.81 -27.52
CA ARG A 24 -50.87 -13.30 -26.24
C ARG A 24 -50.70 -14.31 -25.10
N MET A 25 -50.91 -15.61 -25.32
CA MET A 25 -50.67 -16.64 -24.30
C MET A 25 -49.18 -16.73 -23.92
N SER A 26 -48.27 -16.72 -24.90
CA SER A 26 -46.82 -16.72 -24.65
C SER A 26 -46.35 -15.49 -23.87
N PHE A 27 -46.91 -14.31 -24.17
CA PHE A 27 -46.62 -13.07 -23.43
C PHE A 27 -47.15 -13.09 -21.99
N ILE A 28 -48.33 -13.69 -21.76
CA ILE A 28 -48.91 -13.80 -20.42
C ILE A 28 -48.11 -14.80 -19.56
N ASP A 29 -47.68 -15.92 -20.13
CA ASP A 29 -46.86 -16.91 -19.43
C ASP A 29 -45.46 -16.38 -19.13
N ALA A 30 -44.82 -15.67 -20.07
CA ALA A 30 -43.56 -14.98 -19.81
C ALA A 30 -43.68 -13.95 -18.69
N ARG A 31 -44.76 -13.14 -18.70
CA ARG A 31 -45.04 -12.16 -17.65
C ARG A 31 -45.32 -12.82 -16.29
N ARG A 32 -46.01 -13.95 -16.26
CA ARG A 32 -46.31 -14.72 -15.03
C ARG A 32 -45.05 -15.36 -14.46
N VAL A 33 -44.15 -15.87 -15.30
CA VAL A 33 -42.84 -16.39 -14.87
C VAL A 33 -41.93 -15.27 -14.35
N LEU A 34 -41.88 -14.13 -15.05
CA LEU A 34 -41.12 -12.95 -14.62
C LEU A 34 -41.64 -12.40 -13.29
N LEU A 35 -42.96 -12.30 -13.10
CA LEU A 35 -43.56 -11.82 -11.86
C LEU A 35 -43.45 -12.83 -10.72
N GLY A 36 -43.61 -14.13 -11.00
CA GLY A 36 -43.54 -15.21 -10.01
C GLY A 36 -42.11 -15.50 -9.53
N ARG A 37 -41.10 -15.27 -10.38
CA ARG A 37 -39.68 -15.48 -10.06
C ARG A 37 -38.89 -14.19 -9.90
N ARG A 38 -39.56 -13.02 -9.83
CA ARG A 38 -38.91 -11.69 -9.71
C ARG A 38 -37.87 -11.63 -8.59
N LEU A 39 -38.14 -12.26 -7.44
CA LEU A 39 -37.21 -12.30 -6.32
C LEU A 39 -35.95 -13.13 -6.63
N LEU A 40 -36.09 -14.25 -7.35
CA LEU A 40 -34.96 -15.10 -7.79
C LEU A 40 -34.14 -14.44 -8.92
N ILE A 41 -34.80 -13.69 -9.79
CA ILE A 41 -34.13 -12.95 -10.88
C ILE A 41 -33.37 -11.75 -10.30
N LEU A 42 -33.98 -11.02 -9.37
CA LEU A 42 -33.34 -9.89 -8.70
C LEU A 42 -32.17 -10.33 -7.81
N SER A 43 -32.28 -11.47 -7.13
CA SER A 43 -31.18 -11.99 -6.29
C SER A 43 -30.00 -12.49 -7.13
N THR A 44 -30.24 -13.21 -8.23
CA THR A 44 -29.17 -13.65 -9.14
C THR A 44 -28.48 -12.49 -9.85
N ALA A 45 -29.24 -11.50 -10.34
CA ALA A 45 -28.68 -10.28 -10.90
C ALA A 45 -27.87 -9.48 -9.86
N GLY A 46 -28.35 -9.39 -8.62
CA GLY A 46 -27.64 -8.75 -7.52
C GLY A 46 -26.30 -9.43 -7.21
N ILE A 47 -26.25 -10.76 -7.15
CA ILE A 47 -25.03 -11.54 -6.90
C ILE A 47 -24.00 -11.34 -8.03
N LEU A 48 -24.45 -11.21 -9.27
CA LEU A 48 -23.55 -11.00 -10.42
C LEU A 48 -22.97 -9.58 -10.47
N VAL A 49 -23.75 -8.57 -10.07
CA VAL A 49 -23.39 -7.16 -10.20
C VAL A 49 -22.72 -6.60 -8.93
N ALA A 50 -22.97 -7.19 -7.75
CA ALA A 50 -22.40 -6.71 -6.50
C ALA A 50 -20.86 -6.80 -6.44
N PRO A 51 -20.19 -7.90 -6.83
CA PRO A 51 -18.72 -7.98 -6.78
C PRO A 51 -18.00 -6.90 -7.62
N PRO A 52 -18.35 -6.62 -8.89
CA PRO A 52 -17.67 -5.57 -9.66
C PRO A 52 -17.97 -4.17 -9.11
N LEU A 53 -19.18 -3.90 -8.60
CA LEU A 53 -19.50 -2.62 -7.96
C LEU A 53 -18.72 -2.41 -6.65
N VAL A 54 -18.62 -3.45 -5.82
CA VAL A 54 -17.80 -3.43 -4.59
C VAL A 54 -16.33 -3.24 -4.95
N ALA A 55 -15.82 -3.92 -5.96
CA ALA A 55 -14.45 -3.74 -6.44
C ALA A 55 -14.19 -2.29 -6.92
N LEU A 56 -15.17 -1.65 -7.58
CA LEU A 56 -15.05 -0.28 -8.08
C LEU A 56 -15.09 0.76 -6.93
N VAL A 57 -15.93 0.53 -5.92
CA VAL A 57 -15.98 1.35 -4.70
C VAL A 57 -14.71 1.16 -3.85
N MET A 58 -14.24 -0.08 -3.69
CA MET A 58 -12.99 -0.38 -2.98
C MET A 58 -11.77 0.18 -3.71
N ARG A 59 -11.74 0.12 -5.05
CA ARG A 59 -10.70 0.77 -5.88
C ARG A 59 -10.70 2.28 -5.65
N LYS A 60 -11.86 2.94 -5.60
CA LYS A 60 -11.96 4.37 -5.31
C LYS A 60 -11.49 4.67 -3.88
N ARG A 61 -11.83 3.82 -2.91
CA ARG A 61 -11.42 4.00 -1.50
C ARG A 61 -9.93 3.73 -1.26
N GLN A 62 -9.26 2.95 -2.11
CA GLN A 62 -7.80 2.77 -2.09
C GLN A 62 -7.05 3.89 -2.84
N LEU A 63 -7.75 4.72 -3.64
CA LEU A 63 -7.16 5.82 -4.42
C LEU A 63 -7.25 7.20 -3.73
N PHE A 64 -7.94 7.34 -2.59
CA PHE A 64 -8.16 8.63 -1.92
C PHE A 64 -7.69 8.63 -0.46
N GLN A 65 -6.46 8.18 -0.23
CA GLN A 65 -5.70 8.55 0.95
C GLN A 65 -4.26 8.85 0.54
N TYR A 66 -4.12 9.75 -0.42
CA TYR A 66 -2.87 10.46 -0.70
C TYR A 66 -3.19 11.93 -0.46
N ASP A 67 -2.96 12.37 0.77
CA ASP A 67 -2.85 13.81 1.03
C ASP A 67 -1.55 14.24 0.36
N ASP A 68 -1.70 14.84 -0.82
CA ASP A 68 -0.65 15.49 -1.59
C ASP A 68 -0.34 16.87 -0.97
N ASP A 69 -0.26 16.93 0.36
CA ASP A 69 0.35 18.05 1.05
C ASP A 69 1.85 17.88 0.86
N LEU A 70 2.33 18.28 -0.33
CA LEU A 70 3.69 18.70 -0.55
C LEU A 70 3.97 19.83 0.44
N ARG A 71 4.31 19.48 1.68
CA ARG A 71 4.96 20.38 2.63
C ARG A 71 6.19 20.87 1.91
N VAL A 72 6.12 22.08 1.40
CA VAL A 72 7.27 22.82 0.89
C VAL A 72 8.30 22.77 2.03
N PRO A 73 9.46 22.11 1.82
CA PRO A 73 10.48 22.04 2.85
C PRO A 73 10.83 23.47 3.26
N ASP A 74 10.91 23.72 4.57
CA ASP A 74 11.43 24.98 5.13
C ASP A 74 12.68 25.40 4.34
N GLU A 75 12.80 26.66 3.93
CA GLU A 75 13.92 27.12 3.08
C GLU A 75 15.29 26.76 3.69
N LYS A 76 15.36 26.66 5.03
CA LYS A 76 16.54 26.16 5.74
C LYS A 76 16.84 24.69 5.48
N ILE A 77 15.82 23.84 5.41
CA ILE A 77 15.93 22.42 5.05
C ILE A 77 16.38 22.30 3.58
N ALA A 78 15.78 23.09 2.69
CA ALA A 78 16.20 23.12 1.29
C ALA A 78 17.66 23.57 1.13
N ALA A 79 18.12 24.56 1.89
CA ALA A 79 19.51 25.01 1.87
C ALA A 79 20.49 23.94 2.40
N LEU A 80 20.14 23.22 3.47
CA LEU A 80 20.94 22.11 4.01
C LEU A 80 21.04 20.95 3.02
N LEU A 81 19.96 20.65 2.30
CA LEU A 81 19.95 19.61 1.26
C LEU A 81 20.82 19.96 0.04
N ASN A 82 21.08 21.25 -0.21
CA ASN A 82 21.83 21.71 -1.39
C ASN A 82 23.28 22.12 -1.13
N GLY A 83 23.70 22.32 0.13
CA GLY A 83 25.00 22.94 0.46
C GLY A 83 25.92 22.18 1.41
N GLU A 84 25.40 21.29 2.26
CA GLU A 84 26.21 20.53 3.24
C GLU A 84 26.23 19.05 2.86
N GLN A 85 27.41 18.52 2.47
CA GLN A 85 27.56 17.09 2.25
C GLN A 85 27.66 16.37 3.59
N LEU A 86 26.51 15.97 4.13
CA LEU A 86 26.45 15.17 5.35
C LEU A 86 27.11 13.81 5.10
N VAL A 87 27.89 13.35 6.09
CA VAL A 87 28.54 12.04 6.07
C VAL A 87 27.77 11.06 6.98
N PRO A 88 27.63 9.79 6.59
CA PRO A 88 27.07 8.76 7.46
C PRO A 88 27.83 8.64 8.79
N PRO A 89 27.11 8.32 9.90
CA PRO A 89 27.77 8.01 11.15
C PRO A 89 28.68 6.77 10.97
N PRO A 90 29.75 6.65 11.78
CA PRO A 90 30.60 5.47 11.77
C PRO A 90 29.78 4.18 11.97
N PRO A 91 30.17 3.07 11.32
CA PRO A 91 29.47 1.80 11.50
C PRO A 91 29.60 1.33 12.95
N LEU A 92 28.49 0.83 13.50
CA LEU A 92 28.44 0.28 14.84
C LEU A 92 29.04 -1.15 14.87
N PRO A 93 29.58 -1.59 16.02
CA PRO A 93 30.06 -2.96 16.17
C PRO A 93 28.95 -3.99 15.85
N PRO A 94 29.20 -5.05 15.07
CA PRO A 94 28.16 -5.99 14.66
C PRO A 94 27.36 -6.59 15.83
N ASP A 95 28.01 -6.81 16.98
CA ASP A 95 27.41 -7.42 18.16
C ASP A 95 26.24 -6.61 18.74
N VAL A 96 26.18 -5.28 18.51
CA VAL A 96 25.06 -4.46 19.01
C VAL A 96 23.73 -4.85 18.36
N PHE A 97 23.77 -5.43 17.15
CA PHE A 97 22.61 -5.88 16.38
C PHE A 97 22.25 -7.35 16.60
N ALA A 98 23.05 -8.09 17.40
CA ALA A 98 22.85 -9.50 17.71
C ALA A 98 22.61 -9.73 19.21
N THR A 99 22.18 -8.69 19.93
CA THR A 99 21.74 -8.83 21.32
C THR A 99 20.41 -9.58 21.38
N ARG A 100 20.14 -10.24 22.51
CA ARG A 100 18.91 -11.04 22.68
C ARG A 100 17.66 -10.18 22.54
N GLU A 101 17.71 -8.95 23.05
CA GLU A 101 16.63 -7.97 22.98
C GLU A 101 16.34 -7.59 21.52
N VAL A 102 17.38 -7.37 20.72
CA VAL A 102 17.24 -7.07 19.29
C VAL A 102 16.70 -8.28 18.53
N GLU A 103 17.22 -9.48 18.76
CA GLU A 103 16.75 -10.69 18.08
C GLU A 103 15.27 -11.01 18.39
N GLN A 104 14.81 -10.73 19.60
CA GLN A 104 13.40 -10.89 19.97
C GLN A 104 12.46 -9.96 19.20
N VAL A 105 12.90 -8.73 18.92
CA VAL A 105 12.07 -7.71 18.23
C VAL A 105 12.24 -7.79 16.70
N ARG A 106 13.45 -8.13 16.22
CA ARG A 106 13.84 -8.19 14.80
C ARG A 106 14.80 -9.39 14.55
N PRO A 107 14.29 -10.63 14.44
CA PRO A 107 15.12 -11.84 14.40
C PRO A 107 16.03 -11.98 13.16
N ALA A 108 15.72 -11.30 12.05
CA ALA A 108 16.49 -11.36 10.80
C ALA A 108 17.47 -10.18 10.62
N LEU A 109 17.74 -9.42 11.67
CA LEU A 109 18.43 -8.14 11.58
C LEU A 109 19.95 -8.24 11.43
N LYS A 110 20.55 -9.33 11.90
CA LYS A 110 22.00 -9.55 11.83
C LYS A 110 22.55 -9.40 10.41
N ASP A 111 21.84 -9.96 9.43
CA ASP A 111 22.24 -9.96 8.02
C ASP A 111 21.63 -8.81 7.20
N ALA A 112 21.08 -7.78 7.87
CA ALA A 112 20.53 -6.60 7.20
C ALA A 112 21.66 -5.70 6.66
N SER A 113 21.50 -5.16 5.46
CA SER A 113 22.48 -4.19 4.93
C SER A 113 22.32 -2.85 5.64
N ARG A 114 23.44 -2.27 6.04
CA ARG A 114 23.55 -0.92 6.61
C ARG A 114 24.50 -0.05 5.78
N ASP A 115 24.75 -0.47 4.54
CA ASP A 115 25.59 0.27 3.62
C ASP A 115 24.83 1.48 3.05
N TRP A 116 25.20 2.66 3.52
CA TRP A 116 24.64 3.93 3.09
C TRP A 116 24.91 4.24 1.62
N ASN A 117 25.88 3.59 0.96
CA ASN A 117 26.16 3.80 -0.46
C ASN A 117 25.15 3.12 -1.38
N LEU A 118 24.35 2.20 -0.85
CA LEU A 118 23.27 1.52 -1.58
C LEU A 118 21.94 2.28 -1.48
N LEU A 119 21.91 3.41 -0.79
CA LEU A 119 20.75 4.30 -0.74
C LEU A 119 20.79 5.29 -1.90
N ASP A 120 19.61 5.66 -2.41
CA ASP A 120 19.46 6.77 -3.34
C ASP A 120 20.05 8.05 -2.73
N ALA A 121 20.71 8.87 -3.54
CA ALA A 121 21.47 10.03 -3.05
C ALA A 121 20.58 11.07 -2.37
N ASP A 122 19.36 11.30 -2.88
CA ASP A 122 18.44 12.28 -2.32
C ASP A 122 17.84 11.77 -1.01
N PHE A 123 17.50 10.48 -0.98
CA PHE A 123 17.02 9.80 0.22
C PHE A 123 18.09 9.78 1.31
N ARG A 124 19.32 9.41 0.96
CA ARG A 124 20.47 9.40 1.87
C ARG A 124 20.66 10.77 2.51
N THR A 125 20.67 11.83 1.71
CA THR A 125 20.88 13.19 2.21
C THR A 125 19.77 13.61 3.19
N ARG A 126 18.51 13.29 2.88
CA ARG A 126 17.37 13.52 3.79
C ARG A 126 17.50 12.74 5.08
N LEU A 127 17.81 11.44 4.99
CA LEU A 127 17.94 10.59 6.17
C LEU A 127 19.11 11.04 7.07
N LEU A 128 20.22 11.48 6.49
CA LEU A 128 21.33 12.07 7.25
C LEU A 128 20.93 13.37 7.95
N LEU A 129 20.09 14.20 7.32
CA LEU A 129 19.55 15.39 7.96
C LEU A 129 18.64 15.03 9.14
N VAL A 130 17.82 13.98 9.01
CA VAL A 130 17.03 13.44 10.15
C VAL A 130 17.96 13.03 11.30
N TYR A 131 19.02 12.28 11.01
CA TYR A 131 19.99 11.86 12.04
C TYR A 131 20.64 13.05 12.75
N LYS A 132 21.01 14.08 11.98
CA LYS A 132 21.58 15.32 12.52
C LYS A 132 20.60 16.03 13.45
N ILE A 133 19.35 16.22 13.02
CA ILE A 133 18.29 16.87 13.81
C ILE A 133 17.98 16.06 15.09
N MET A 134 17.80 14.75 14.98
CA MET A 134 17.50 13.88 16.13
C MET A 134 18.59 13.95 17.19
N ARG A 135 19.86 13.96 16.78
CA ARG A 135 20.98 14.11 17.70
C ARG A 135 21.02 15.52 18.32
N GLU A 136 21.01 16.55 17.50
CA GLU A 136 21.31 17.92 17.92
C GLU A 136 20.15 18.61 18.65
N GLN A 137 18.90 18.30 18.27
CA GLN A 137 17.71 18.95 18.85
C GLN A 137 16.99 18.08 19.88
N HIS A 138 17.12 16.76 19.78
CA HIS A 138 16.37 15.82 20.62
C HIS A 138 17.24 14.94 21.51
N GLY A 139 18.57 14.93 21.29
CA GLY A 139 19.49 14.10 22.08
C GLY A 139 19.32 12.60 21.84
N TYR A 140 18.78 12.20 20.68
CA TYR A 140 18.65 10.79 20.29
C TYR A 140 19.75 10.43 19.30
N GLU A 141 20.63 9.53 19.72
CA GLU A 141 21.56 8.87 18.81
C GLU A 141 20.80 7.82 17.99
N MET A 142 20.86 7.94 16.67
CA MET A 142 20.15 7.08 15.73
C MET A 142 21.03 5.92 15.24
N ALA A 143 20.42 4.80 14.89
CA ALA A 143 21.08 3.66 14.28
C ALA A 143 20.28 3.11 13.09
N LEU A 144 20.99 2.89 11.98
CA LEU A 144 20.43 2.24 10.79
C LEU A 144 20.33 0.75 11.07
N LEU A 145 19.10 0.23 11.07
CA LEU A 145 18.84 -1.19 11.22
C LEU A 145 18.92 -1.89 9.86
N GLU A 146 18.26 -1.35 8.85
CA GLU A 146 18.30 -1.87 7.48
C GLU A 146 18.08 -0.74 6.47
N GLY A 147 18.98 -0.60 5.49
CA GLY A 147 18.84 0.29 4.34
C GLY A 147 18.42 -0.49 3.10
N TYR A 148 19.35 -0.72 2.17
CA TYR A 148 19.08 -1.54 0.99
C TYR A 148 18.75 -3.00 1.35
N ARG A 149 17.73 -3.57 0.71
CA ARG A 149 17.37 -4.99 0.85
C ARG A 149 17.35 -5.66 -0.52
N SER A 150 18.17 -6.69 -0.69
CA SER A 150 18.17 -7.47 -1.94
C SER A 150 16.83 -8.19 -2.18
N PRO A 151 16.41 -8.41 -3.44
CA PRO A 151 15.25 -9.25 -3.77
C PRO A 151 15.26 -10.64 -3.14
N GLU A 152 16.44 -11.28 -3.06
CA GLU A 152 16.61 -12.61 -2.47
C GLU A 152 16.30 -12.58 -0.97
N ARG A 153 16.80 -11.56 -0.26
CA ARG A 153 16.49 -11.32 1.15
C ARG A 153 15.00 -11.02 1.35
N GLN A 154 14.39 -10.20 0.50
CA GLN A 154 12.95 -9.90 0.57
C GLN A 154 12.12 -11.19 0.45
N ASN A 155 12.45 -12.07 -0.49
CA ASN A 155 11.79 -13.37 -0.63
C ASN A 155 11.98 -14.25 0.61
N ARG A 156 13.18 -14.27 1.21
CA ARG A 156 13.41 -15.01 2.48
C ARG A 156 12.56 -14.46 3.62
N LEU A 157 12.46 -13.14 3.76
CA LEU A 157 11.63 -12.51 4.80
C LEU A 157 10.14 -12.81 4.61
N ALA A 158 9.65 -12.77 3.36
CA ALA A 158 8.26 -13.13 3.05
C ALA A 158 7.92 -14.57 3.46
N LEU A 159 8.88 -15.49 3.37
CA LEU A 159 8.73 -16.88 3.83
C LEU A 159 8.69 -17.02 5.35
N MET A 160 9.16 -16.04 6.12
CA MET A 160 9.12 -16.04 7.59
C MET A 160 7.74 -15.65 8.16
N GLY A 161 6.82 -15.22 7.30
CA GLY A 161 5.42 -14.94 7.64
C GLY A 161 5.03 -13.47 7.46
N SER A 162 3.72 -13.25 7.32
CA SER A 162 3.09 -11.94 7.08
C SER A 162 3.34 -10.91 8.18
N ASN A 163 3.72 -11.36 9.38
CA ASN A 163 4.08 -10.50 10.52
C ASN A 163 5.43 -9.79 10.31
N ILE A 164 6.28 -10.27 9.39
CA ILE A 164 7.56 -9.64 9.04
C ILE A 164 7.39 -8.72 7.84
N THR A 165 6.83 -9.24 6.75
CA THR A 165 6.53 -8.47 5.54
C THR A 165 5.48 -9.17 4.71
N ASN A 166 4.64 -8.38 4.02
CA ASN A 166 3.69 -8.89 3.02
C ASN A 166 4.17 -8.63 1.58
N ALA A 167 5.33 -7.99 1.40
CA ALA A 167 5.89 -7.65 0.10
C ALA A 167 6.76 -8.81 -0.43
N GLY A 168 6.56 -9.19 -1.68
CA GLY A 168 7.49 -10.04 -2.42
C GLY A 168 8.65 -9.26 -3.00
N ALA A 169 9.52 -9.94 -3.76
CA ALA A 169 10.59 -9.27 -4.49
C ALA A 169 10.07 -8.15 -5.42
N PHE A 170 10.76 -7.02 -5.36
CA PHE A 170 10.55 -5.76 -6.08
C PHE A 170 9.25 -5.05 -5.69
N GLN A 171 8.72 -5.34 -4.51
CA GLN A 171 7.50 -4.72 -3.98
C GLN A 171 7.77 -3.85 -2.75
N SER A 172 9.04 -3.58 -2.42
CA SER A 172 9.44 -2.73 -1.30
C SER A 172 10.44 -1.66 -1.75
N TYR A 173 10.30 -0.44 -1.20
CA TYR A 173 11.23 0.68 -1.44
C TYR A 173 12.67 0.39 -0.99
N HIS A 174 12.88 -0.52 -0.03
CA HIS A 174 14.23 -0.94 0.37
C HIS A 174 15.04 -1.52 -0.79
N GLN A 175 14.38 -2.14 -1.76
CA GLN A 175 15.04 -2.77 -2.91
C GLN A 175 15.52 -1.75 -3.96
N TYR A 176 15.15 -0.49 -3.77
CA TYR A 176 15.52 0.63 -4.61
C TYR A 176 16.36 1.66 -3.86
N GLY A 177 16.78 1.34 -2.62
CA GLY A 177 17.54 2.26 -1.78
C GLY A 177 16.73 3.50 -1.35
N LEU A 178 15.40 3.39 -1.32
CA LEU A 178 14.46 4.48 -1.03
C LEU A 178 13.70 4.29 0.29
N ALA A 179 14.10 3.32 1.11
CA ALA A 179 13.55 3.12 2.45
C ALA A 179 14.63 2.72 3.44
N ALA A 180 14.34 2.95 4.72
CA ALA A 180 15.22 2.59 5.82
C ALA A 180 14.43 2.26 7.08
N ASP A 181 14.89 1.24 7.79
CA ASP A 181 14.46 0.90 9.14
C ASP A 181 15.49 1.43 10.15
N ASN A 182 15.02 2.15 11.16
CA ASN A 182 15.86 2.86 12.11
C ASN A 182 15.43 2.60 13.56
N ALA A 183 16.38 2.74 14.48
CA ALA A 183 16.12 2.74 15.92
C ALA A 183 17.12 3.65 16.64
N PHE A 184 17.17 3.55 17.97
CA PHE A 184 17.97 4.44 18.80
C PHE A 184 19.10 3.68 19.49
N LEU A 185 20.19 4.40 19.74
CA LEU A 185 21.26 3.98 20.63
C LEU A 185 21.08 4.63 21.99
N GLN A 186 21.08 3.80 23.03
CA GLN A 186 21.13 4.26 24.41
C GLN A 186 22.20 3.47 25.14
N ASN A 187 23.18 4.16 25.71
CA ASN A 187 24.30 3.53 26.44
C ASN A 187 25.03 2.44 25.63
N GLY A 188 25.21 2.67 24.33
CA GLY A 188 25.87 1.73 23.41
C GLY A 188 25.04 0.52 23.00
N LYS A 189 23.76 0.46 23.40
CA LYS A 189 22.82 -0.61 23.05
C LYS A 189 21.73 -0.10 22.13
N ILE A 190 21.31 -0.96 21.19
CA ILE A 190 20.16 -0.69 20.32
C ILE A 190 18.87 -0.86 21.13
N VAL A 191 18.02 0.16 21.11
CA VAL A 191 16.69 0.13 21.73
C VAL A 191 15.64 0.28 20.62
N ILE A 192 14.88 -0.79 20.38
CA ILE A 192 13.88 -0.87 19.30
C ILE A 192 12.44 -0.85 19.83
N SER A 193 12.17 -1.48 20.98
CA SER A 193 10.78 -1.72 21.39
C SER A 193 10.10 -0.43 21.85
N GLU A 194 8.96 -0.15 21.26
CA GLU A 194 8.04 0.93 21.62
C GLU A 194 7.37 0.74 22.99
N LYS A 195 7.54 -0.43 23.61
CA LYS A 195 7.16 -0.65 25.03
C LYS A 195 8.03 0.16 25.98
N ASP A 196 9.24 0.52 25.55
CA ASP A 196 10.08 1.49 26.23
C ASP A 196 9.56 2.91 25.95
N ALA A 197 9.20 3.65 26.99
CA ALA A 197 8.61 4.99 26.85
C ALA A 197 9.59 6.01 26.24
N TRP A 198 10.90 5.85 26.49
CA TRP A 198 11.93 6.69 25.88
C TRP A 198 12.07 6.39 24.40
N ALA A 199 12.04 5.12 23.99
CA ALA A 199 12.06 4.74 22.58
C ALA A 199 10.78 5.17 21.85
N MET A 200 9.61 5.01 22.46
CA MET A 200 8.34 5.47 21.89
C MET A 200 8.35 6.97 21.63
N ARG A 201 8.86 7.77 22.60
CA ARG A 201 9.01 9.22 22.40
C ARG A 201 10.00 9.54 21.28
N GLY A 202 11.11 8.79 21.21
CA GLY A 202 12.08 8.87 20.13
C GLY A 202 11.42 8.65 18.77
N TYR A 203 10.57 7.62 18.63
CA TYR A 203 9.89 7.34 17.38
C TYR A 203 8.90 8.41 16.94
N GLN A 204 8.21 9.06 17.88
CA GLN A 204 7.35 10.21 17.57
C GLN A 204 8.15 11.38 17.00
N LEU A 205 9.24 11.74 17.68
CA LEU A 205 10.15 12.81 17.25
C LEU A 205 10.81 12.49 15.90
N TYR A 206 11.24 11.24 15.74
CA TYR A 206 11.81 10.73 14.49
C TYR A 206 10.81 10.83 13.34
N GLY A 207 9.57 10.42 13.55
CA GLY A 207 8.51 10.52 12.55
C GLY A 207 8.23 11.96 12.13
N GLU A 208 8.04 12.86 13.10
CA GLU A 208 7.84 14.29 12.86
C GLU A 208 9.03 14.90 12.09
N THR A 209 10.26 14.53 12.48
CA THR A 209 11.48 15.00 11.82
C THR A 209 11.60 14.48 10.39
N ALA A 210 11.31 13.19 10.16
CA ALA A 210 11.32 12.57 8.84
C ALA A 210 10.30 13.23 7.90
N GLU A 211 9.08 13.45 8.38
CA GLU A 211 8.03 14.16 7.63
C GLU A 211 8.45 15.59 7.28
N SER A 212 9.16 16.29 8.16
CA SER A 212 9.62 17.67 7.93
C SER A 212 10.62 17.79 6.78
N VAL A 213 11.34 16.72 6.45
CA VAL A 213 12.31 16.67 5.34
C VAL A 213 11.78 15.96 4.10
N GLY A 214 10.46 15.71 4.05
CA GLY A 214 9.78 15.13 2.89
C GLY A 214 9.89 13.61 2.77
N LEU A 215 10.09 12.91 3.89
CA LEU A 215 9.98 11.45 3.94
C LEU A 215 8.59 11.03 4.43
N THR A 216 8.12 9.90 3.96
CA THR A 216 6.90 9.25 4.46
C THR A 216 7.27 8.37 5.65
N TRP A 217 6.61 8.56 6.79
CA TRP A 217 6.87 7.79 8.01
C TRP A 217 5.87 6.65 8.21
N GLY A 218 6.37 5.44 8.48
CA GLY A 218 5.57 4.23 8.69
C GLY A 218 4.71 4.25 9.95
N GLY A 219 4.98 5.15 10.90
CA GLY A 219 4.13 5.34 12.08
C GLY A 219 2.75 5.94 11.79
N ARG A 220 2.53 6.49 10.60
CA ARG A 220 1.19 6.95 10.16
C ARG A 220 0.33 5.83 9.59
N TRP A 221 0.91 4.65 9.32
CA TRP A 221 0.18 3.55 8.70
C TRP A 221 -0.81 2.90 9.66
N LYS A 222 -1.86 2.29 9.09
CA LYS A 222 -2.85 1.52 9.87
C LYS A 222 -2.20 0.39 10.68
N MET A 223 -1.21 -0.27 10.08
CA MET A 223 -0.28 -1.15 10.79
C MET A 223 1.02 -0.37 10.92
N MET A 224 1.23 0.22 12.09
CA MET A 224 2.34 1.14 12.32
C MET A 224 3.68 0.41 12.23
N ASP A 225 4.62 1.00 11.49
CA ASP A 225 6.02 0.62 11.51
C ASP A 225 6.86 1.84 11.89
N LEU A 226 7.07 2.00 13.20
CA LEU A 226 7.59 3.25 13.79
C LEU A 226 9.04 3.53 13.41
N GLY A 227 9.84 2.49 13.12
CA GLY A 227 11.22 2.64 12.68
C GLY A 227 11.38 2.94 11.20
N HIS A 228 10.30 2.82 10.42
CA HIS A 228 10.36 2.79 8.97
C HIS A 228 10.11 4.18 8.35
N VAL A 229 10.91 4.52 7.34
CA VAL A 229 10.66 5.68 6.45
C VAL A 229 10.88 5.31 5.00
N GLU A 230 10.11 5.95 4.12
CA GLU A 230 10.22 5.84 2.66
C GLU A 230 10.41 7.22 2.03
N TYR A 231 11.18 7.28 0.94
CA TYR A 231 11.20 8.43 0.05
C TYR A 231 10.40 8.14 -1.21
N HIS A 232 9.25 8.81 -1.33
CA HIS A 232 8.41 8.74 -2.52
C HIS A 232 8.95 9.71 -3.58
N LYS A 233 10.08 9.31 -4.17
CA LYS A 233 10.79 10.12 -5.16
C LYS A 233 9.86 10.50 -6.32
N PRO A 234 9.76 11.78 -6.70
CA PRO A 234 8.93 12.20 -7.83
C PRO A 234 9.22 11.40 -9.09
N GLY A 235 8.19 10.84 -9.71
CA GLY A 235 8.29 10.03 -10.91
C GLY A 235 8.69 8.56 -10.68
N PHE A 236 9.12 8.18 -9.47
CA PHE A 236 9.37 6.78 -9.13
C PHE A 236 8.06 6.05 -8.81
N LYS A 237 7.90 4.83 -9.36
CA LYS A 237 6.76 3.95 -9.03
C LYS A 237 7.22 2.50 -9.01
N ILE A 238 6.97 1.81 -7.91
CA ILE A 238 7.22 0.38 -7.78
C ILE A 238 6.50 -0.37 -8.92
N GLY A 239 7.24 -1.27 -9.59
CA GLY A 239 6.71 -2.12 -10.66
C GLY A 239 6.60 -1.45 -12.04
N GLN A 240 7.02 -0.19 -12.20
CA GLN A 240 7.19 0.42 -13.52
C GLN A 240 8.67 0.35 -13.95
N PRO A 241 8.97 -0.05 -15.20
CA PRO A 241 10.32 0.06 -15.72
C PRO A 241 10.72 1.54 -15.83
N HIS A 242 11.94 1.85 -15.39
CA HIS A 242 12.56 3.17 -15.46
C HIS A 242 13.59 3.22 -16.58
#